data_AF-A0A7K6MTX4-F1
#
_entry.id   AF-A0A7K6MTX4-F1
#
_cell.length_a   1.000
_cell.length_b   1.000
_cell.length_c   1.000
_cell.angle_alpha   90.00
_cell.angle_beta   90.00
_cell.angle_gamma   90.00
#
_symmetry.space_group_name_H-M   'P 1'
#
loop_
_entity.id
_entity.type
_entity.pdbx_description
1 polymer ?
#
loop_
_entity_poly.entity_id
_entity_poly.type
_entity_poly.pdbx_seq_one_letter_code
_entity_poly.pdbx_strand_id
1 'polypeptide(L)'
;MSSDLDVFVGNTTLIDEEVYRLWLDGHSVAEAVARRLRGGVLEREGTSVAVLQSDTRDHYRTFQMLERLLHAPPRLLQQLLFQIPPERQALLVQRYYAFDEALARELLGKKLSKGTKKELDEVSARTGVGIRSCRRQFDNFKRVFKAVEELRGPLAENIQQLFLLPPALARDYAAIVFFANSRFETGKRRLQFLSFADFAACAQSMMGHWSQGALAPEAAEPDGDLPKSFLQDLKELKVLVTDKDLLDQHKSLVCSALRGKISVYNELEANFKALSRALVNVGGKLTHARDVRDFFVDLVEKVIEPCRSDKWSPGDLRLFLTHYTAAPRSLPGFRHQVLWERYMAAITACLLRMYHD
;
A
#
# COMPACT_ATOMS: atom_id res chain seq x y z
N MET A 1 21.72 20.16 37.07
CA MET A 1 21.48 18.70 37.16
C MET A 1 22.67 18.04 36.50
N SER A 2 23.43 17.26 37.27
CA SER A 2 24.54 16.46 36.76
C SER A 2 24.00 15.54 35.67
N SER A 3 24.45 15.71 34.43
CA SER A 3 24.27 14.70 33.39
C SER A 3 25.16 13.53 33.77
N ASP A 4 24.58 12.52 34.43
CA ASP A 4 25.29 11.28 34.69
C ASP A 4 25.71 10.67 33.35
N LEU A 5 27.02 10.70 33.12
CA LEU A 5 27.66 10.16 31.93
C LEU A 5 27.79 8.65 32.13
N ASP A 6 26.77 7.89 31.74
CA ASP A 6 26.84 6.42 31.74
C ASP A 6 27.72 5.95 30.56
N VAL A 7 28.99 5.65 30.87
CA VAL A 7 29.95 5.11 29.90
C VAL A 7 29.99 3.59 30.04
N PHE A 8 29.35 2.87 29.12
CA PHE A 8 29.46 1.43 28.97
C PHE A 8 30.43 1.10 27.83
N VAL A 9 31.56 0.46 28.16
CA VAL A 9 32.52 -0.05 27.16
C VAL A 9 32.24 -1.54 26.97
N GLY A 10 31.66 -1.91 25.84
CA GLY A 10 31.37 -3.29 25.47
C GLY A 10 31.74 -3.59 24.02
N ASN A 11 31.94 -4.87 23.70
CA ASN A 11 32.17 -5.30 22.33
C ASN A 11 30.91 -5.05 21.49
N THR A 12 31.09 -4.48 20.30
CA THR A 12 30.01 -4.33 19.32
C THR A 12 29.38 -5.68 19.05
N THR A 13 28.05 -5.75 19.16
CA THR A 13 27.31 -6.96 18.80
C THR A 13 27.44 -7.16 17.29
N LEU A 14 28.21 -8.18 16.89
CA LEU A 14 28.38 -8.54 15.49
C LEU A 14 27.09 -9.18 14.97
N ILE A 15 26.67 -8.73 13.80
CA ILE A 15 25.47 -9.22 13.12
C ILE A 15 25.86 -9.52 11.68
N ASP A 16 25.91 -10.81 11.36
CA ASP A 16 26.01 -11.30 9.99
C ASP A 16 24.65 -11.10 9.28
N GLU A 17 24.65 -10.23 8.25
CA GLU A 17 23.47 -9.89 7.48
C GLU A 17 22.94 -11.05 6.63
N GLU A 18 23.81 -11.95 6.16
CA GLU A 18 23.40 -13.13 5.40
C GLU A 18 22.65 -14.09 6.32
N VAL A 19 23.20 -14.35 7.52
CA VAL A 19 22.55 -15.21 8.52
C VAL A 19 21.23 -14.58 8.98
N TYR A 20 21.19 -13.25 9.13
CA TYR A 20 19.98 -12.54 9.48
C TYR A 20 18.90 -12.68 8.39
N ARG A 21 19.26 -12.52 7.12
CA ARG A 21 18.35 -12.75 5.99
C ARG A 21 17.81 -14.18 5.99
N LEU A 22 18.66 -15.19 6.19
CA LEU A 22 18.25 -16.59 6.24
C LEU A 22 17.27 -16.87 7.39
N TRP A 23 17.50 -16.25 8.55
CA TRP A 23 16.59 -16.31 9.69
C TRP A 23 15.23 -15.67 9.36
N LEU A 24 15.24 -14.49 8.72
CA LEU A 24 14.04 -13.82 8.25
C LEU A 24 13.29 -14.66 7.19
N ASP A 25 13.98 -15.29 6.25
CA ASP A 25 13.38 -16.18 5.25
C ASP A 25 12.75 -17.43 5.88
N GLY A 26 13.01 -17.67 7.18
CA GLY A 26 12.41 -18.74 7.95
C GLY A 26 13.22 -20.02 7.98
N HIS A 27 14.46 -19.99 7.49
CA HIS A 27 15.32 -21.17 7.46
C HIS A 27 15.67 -21.64 8.86
N SER A 28 15.67 -22.95 9.06
CA SER A 28 16.25 -23.56 10.27
C SER A 28 17.77 -23.33 10.32
N VAL A 29 18.38 -23.47 11.50
CA VAL A 29 19.86 -23.38 11.64
C VAL A 29 20.56 -24.35 10.69
N ALA A 30 20.04 -25.57 10.55
CA ALA A 30 20.59 -26.58 9.65
C ALA A 30 20.50 -26.16 8.17
N GLU A 31 19.35 -25.63 7.74
CA GLU A 31 19.18 -25.10 6.37
C GLU A 31 20.08 -23.90 6.10
N ALA A 32 20.23 -23.00 7.06
CA ALA A 32 21.08 -21.83 6.94
C ALA A 32 22.55 -22.21 6.80
N VAL A 33 23.04 -23.14 7.63
CA VAL A 33 24.39 -23.72 7.50
C VAL A 33 24.56 -24.34 6.11
N ALA A 34 23.62 -25.18 5.66
CA ALA A 34 23.70 -25.82 4.35
C ALA A 34 23.70 -24.82 3.18
N ARG A 35 23.05 -23.66 3.33
CA ARG A 35 23.09 -22.57 2.34
C ARG A 35 24.43 -21.82 2.37
N ARG A 36 24.94 -21.46 3.55
CA ARG A 36 26.26 -20.81 3.71
C ARG A 36 27.40 -21.69 3.18
N LEU A 37 27.33 -23.00 3.39
CA LEU A 37 28.28 -23.97 2.83
C LEU A 37 28.28 -23.97 1.30
N ARG A 38 27.09 -24.03 0.67
CA ARG A 38 26.97 -23.94 -0.79
C ARG A 38 27.41 -22.58 -1.36
N GLY A 39 27.39 -21.53 -0.55
CA GLY A 39 27.89 -20.20 -0.90
C GLY A 39 29.42 -20.06 -0.86
N GLY A 40 30.17 -21.10 -0.49
CA GLY A 40 31.63 -21.09 -0.47
C GLY A 40 32.25 -20.36 0.74
N VAL A 41 31.50 -20.16 1.82
CA VAL A 41 31.99 -19.44 3.03
C VAL A 41 33.27 -20.07 3.60
N LEU A 42 33.41 -21.40 3.55
CA LEU A 42 34.60 -22.07 4.09
C LEU A 42 35.88 -21.69 3.33
N GLU A 43 35.80 -21.54 2.01
CA GLU A 43 36.94 -21.20 1.16
C GLU A 43 37.33 -19.72 1.32
N ARG A 44 36.35 -18.86 1.59
CA ARG A 44 36.56 -17.41 1.80
C ARG A 44 37.15 -17.09 3.16
N GLU A 45 36.63 -17.72 4.20
CA GLU A 45 36.95 -17.41 5.60
C GLU A 45 38.01 -18.36 6.19
N GLY A 46 38.40 -19.42 5.48
CA GLY A 46 39.37 -20.41 5.97
C GLY A 46 38.91 -21.15 7.23
N THR A 47 37.59 -21.33 7.39
CA THR A 47 36.99 -21.85 8.63
C THR A 47 36.56 -23.33 8.50
N SER A 48 36.24 -23.96 9.63
CA SER A 48 35.72 -25.34 9.65
C SER A 48 34.18 -25.35 9.66
N VAL A 49 33.61 -26.46 9.19
CA VAL A 49 32.14 -26.68 9.23
C VAL A 49 31.59 -26.57 10.65
N ALA A 50 32.33 -27.08 11.65
CA ALA A 50 31.91 -27.04 13.04
C ALA A 50 31.83 -25.60 13.59
N VAL A 51 32.80 -24.76 13.22
CA VAL A 51 32.81 -23.34 13.59
C VAL A 51 31.65 -22.61 12.92
N LEU A 52 31.41 -22.83 11.63
CA LEU A 52 30.28 -22.25 10.91
C LEU A 52 28.92 -22.64 11.53
N GLN A 53 28.78 -23.89 11.96
CA GLN A 53 27.57 -24.37 12.64
C GLN A 53 27.35 -23.67 13.99
N SER A 54 28.41 -23.53 14.79
CA SER A 54 28.34 -22.81 16.07
C SER A 54 27.99 -21.35 15.85
N ASP A 55 28.72 -20.67 14.95
CA ASP A 55 28.50 -19.28 14.59
C ASP A 55 27.06 -19.00 14.13
N THR A 56 26.53 -19.84 13.23
CA THR A 56 25.14 -19.71 12.77
C THR A 56 24.15 -19.88 13.92
N ARG A 57 24.39 -20.84 14.81
CA ARG A 57 23.52 -21.10 15.97
C ARG A 57 23.53 -19.92 16.95
N ASP A 58 24.69 -19.33 17.18
CA ASP A 58 24.84 -18.21 18.11
C ASP A 58 24.21 -16.92 17.54
N HIS A 59 24.33 -16.67 16.24
CA HIS A 59 23.57 -15.62 15.56
C HIS A 59 22.06 -15.82 15.71
N TYR A 60 21.55 -17.04 15.49
CA TYR A 60 20.12 -17.33 15.65
C TYR A 60 19.61 -17.09 17.08
N ARG A 61 20.41 -17.42 18.10
CA ARG A 61 20.08 -17.12 19.50
C ARG A 61 20.02 -15.61 19.74
N THR A 62 21.00 -14.87 19.22
CA THR A 62 21.01 -13.40 19.28
C THR A 62 19.77 -12.80 18.61
N PHE A 63 19.38 -13.29 17.44
CA PHE A 63 18.18 -12.79 16.73
C PHE A 63 16.89 -13.07 17.50
N GLN A 64 16.77 -14.23 18.17
CA GLN A 64 15.63 -14.53 19.04
C GLN A 64 15.54 -13.56 20.23
N MET A 65 16.68 -13.14 20.78
CA MET A 65 16.70 -12.13 21.85
C MET A 65 16.33 -10.74 21.32
N LEU A 66 16.83 -10.38 20.13
CA LEU A 66 16.53 -9.09 19.47
C LEU A 66 15.08 -9.00 18.97
N GLU A 67 14.43 -10.11 18.64
CA GLU A 67 13.09 -10.13 18.06
C GLU A 67 12.05 -9.35 18.90
N ARG A 68 12.11 -9.49 20.22
CA ARG A 68 11.21 -8.75 21.13
C ARG A 68 11.42 -7.24 21.07
N LEU A 69 12.65 -6.79 20.82
CA LEU A 69 12.99 -5.39 20.65
C LEU A 69 12.55 -4.89 19.26
N LEU A 70 12.66 -5.73 18.23
CA LEU A 70 12.19 -5.42 16.88
C LEU A 70 10.67 -5.24 16.81
N HIS A 71 9.90 -5.86 17.70
CA HIS A 71 8.45 -5.58 17.81
C HIS A 71 8.13 -4.13 18.20
N ALA A 72 9.04 -3.44 18.89
CA ALA A 72 8.88 -2.06 19.32
C ALA A 72 10.20 -1.31 19.07
N PRO A 73 10.45 -0.86 17.82
CA PRO A 73 11.74 -0.32 17.39
C PRO A 73 12.36 0.75 18.31
N PRO A 74 11.60 1.68 18.94
CA PRO A 74 12.17 2.61 19.92
C PRO A 74 12.88 1.93 21.10
N ARG A 75 12.46 0.72 21.50
CA ARG A 75 13.12 -0.06 22.57
C ARG A 75 14.47 -0.63 22.12
N LEU A 76 14.68 -0.86 20.82
CA LEU A 76 15.97 -1.27 20.28
C LEU A 76 17.01 -0.15 20.39
N LEU A 77 16.57 1.11 20.28
CA LEU A 77 17.43 2.29 20.44
C LEU A 77 17.79 2.53 21.91
N GLN A 78 16.86 2.27 22.83
CA GLN A 78 17.01 2.60 24.25
C GLN A 78 17.72 1.51 25.08
N GLN A 79 17.75 0.27 24.60
CA GLN A 79 18.36 -0.83 25.33
C GLN A 79 19.89 -0.73 25.37
N LEU A 80 20.50 -1.22 26.46
CA LEU A 80 21.95 -1.15 26.71
C LEU A 80 22.66 -2.52 26.58
N LEU A 81 21.89 -3.61 26.41
CA LEU A 81 22.40 -4.99 26.41
C LEU A 81 23.19 -5.31 25.13
N PHE A 82 22.72 -4.84 23.99
CA PHE A 82 23.32 -5.04 22.69
C PHE A 82 23.94 -3.74 22.20
N GLN A 83 25.26 -3.72 22.08
CA GLN A 83 25.99 -2.59 21.54
C GLN A 83 25.92 -2.63 20.00
N ILE A 84 24.81 -2.13 19.45
CA ILE A 84 24.54 -2.11 18.00
C ILE A 84 24.57 -0.65 17.51
N PRO A 85 25.43 -0.31 16.53
CA PRO A 85 25.48 1.03 15.94
C PRO A 85 24.12 1.46 15.35
N PRO A 86 23.76 2.76 15.39
CA PRO A 86 22.45 3.25 14.91
C PRO A 86 22.11 2.82 13.48
N GLU A 87 23.08 2.84 12.56
CA GLU A 87 22.87 2.40 11.17
C GLU A 87 22.49 0.92 11.08
N ARG A 88 23.11 0.06 11.90
CA ARG A 88 22.76 -1.36 11.98
C ARG A 88 21.40 -1.58 12.64
N GLN A 89 21.03 -0.78 13.63
CA GLN A 89 19.69 -0.83 14.23
C GLN A 89 18.62 -0.51 13.17
N ALA A 90 18.83 0.55 12.38
CA ALA A 90 17.93 0.92 11.29
C ALA A 90 17.82 -0.20 10.24
N LEU A 91 18.95 -0.82 9.85
CA LEU A 91 18.97 -1.96 8.94
C LEU A 91 18.17 -3.15 9.48
N LEU A 92 18.37 -3.52 10.74
CA LEU A 92 17.66 -4.62 11.39
C LEU A 92 16.15 -4.39 11.36
N VAL A 93 15.72 -3.20 11.77
CA VAL A 93 14.31 -2.82 11.78
C VAL A 93 13.73 -2.85 10.36
N GLN A 94 14.40 -2.21 9.40
CA GLN A 94 13.99 -2.19 8.00
C GLN A 94 13.82 -3.62 7.45
N ARG A 95 14.81 -4.49 7.65
CA ARG A 95 14.80 -5.87 7.13
C ARG A 95 13.76 -6.74 7.85
N TYR A 96 13.56 -6.55 9.15
CA TYR A 96 12.54 -7.28 9.90
C TYR A 96 11.13 -6.97 9.40
N TYR A 97 10.85 -5.68 9.14
CA TYR A 97 9.57 -5.20 8.63
C TYR A 97 9.42 -5.30 7.11
N ALA A 98 10.50 -5.54 6.37
CA ALA A 98 10.40 -5.86 4.95
C ALA A 98 9.53 -7.10 4.74
N PHE A 99 8.75 -7.06 3.68
CA PHE A 99 7.79 -8.10 3.32
C PHE A 99 7.85 -8.39 1.83
N ASP A 100 7.32 -9.55 1.47
CA ASP A 100 7.19 -10.00 0.10
C ASP A 100 5.89 -9.47 -0.51
N GLU A 101 5.98 -8.85 -1.69
CA GLU A 101 4.83 -8.25 -2.36
C GLU A 101 3.76 -9.28 -2.75
N ALA A 102 4.14 -10.51 -3.11
CA ALA A 102 3.18 -11.55 -3.45
C ALA A 102 2.39 -11.98 -2.20
N LEU A 103 3.05 -12.06 -1.04
CA LEU A 103 2.36 -12.29 0.23
C LEU A 103 1.42 -11.13 0.58
N ALA A 104 1.92 -9.89 0.50
CA ALA A 104 1.11 -8.71 0.81
C ALA A 104 -0.13 -8.63 -0.11
N ARG A 105 0.04 -8.91 -1.40
CA ARG A 105 -1.03 -8.95 -2.41
C ARG A 105 -2.14 -9.94 -2.08
N GLU A 106 -1.80 -11.12 -1.57
CA GLU A 106 -2.74 -12.18 -1.17
C GLU A 106 -3.52 -11.87 0.11
N LEU A 107 -2.93 -11.05 0.97
CA LEU A 107 -3.51 -10.63 2.24
C LEU A 107 -4.26 -9.29 2.17
N LEU A 108 -4.04 -8.52 1.11
CA LEU A 108 -4.55 -7.16 0.96
C LEU A 108 -6.08 -7.13 0.96
N GLY A 109 -6.67 -6.28 1.80
CA GLY A 109 -8.13 -6.16 1.93
C GLY A 109 -8.79 -7.22 2.83
N LYS A 110 -8.05 -8.27 3.23
CA LYS A 110 -8.52 -9.23 4.23
C LYS A 110 -8.42 -8.64 5.64
N LYS A 111 -9.37 -9.00 6.51
CA LYS A 111 -9.29 -8.66 7.93
C LYS A 111 -8.12 -9.40 8.58
N LEU A 112 -7.19 -8.68 9.21
CA LEU A 112 -6.00 -9.24 9.89
C LEU A 112 -6.37 -10.04 11.16
N SER A 113 -6.92 -11.23 10.97
CA SER A 113 -7.59 -12.03 11.99
C SER A 113 -6.89 -13.36 12.29
N LYS A 114 -7.33 -14.07 13.33
CA LYS A 114 -6.89 -15.46 13.58
C LYS A 114 -7.27 -16.40 12.42
N GLY A 115 -8.35 -16.12 11.70
CA GLY A 115 -8.77 -16.90 10.53
C GLY A 115 -7.75 -16.78 9.40
N THR A 116 -7.43 -15.56 9.01
CA THR A 116 -6.42 -15.27 7.97
C THR A 116 -5.04 -15.83 8.33
N LYS A 117 -4.68 -15.85 9.62
CA LYS A 117 -3.43 -16.48 10.08
C LYS A 117 -3.39 -17.99 9.82
N LYS A 118 -4.53 -18.70 9.83
CA LYS A 118 -4.62 -20.13 9.54
C LYS A 118 -4.50 -20.44 8.04
N GLU A 119 -4.86 -19.50 7.18
CA GLU A 119 -4.74 -19.63 5.72
C GLU A 119 -3.29 -19.44 5.22
N LEU A 120 -2.35 -19.03 6.09
CA LEU A 120 -0.98 -18.71 5.68
C LEU A 120 -0.22 -19.91 5.11
N ASP A 121 -0.55 -21.14 5.49
CA ASP A 121 0.04 -22.35 4.93
C ASP A 121 -0.32 -22.50 3.43
N GLU A 122 -1.57 -22.22 3.05
CA GLU A 122 -1.99 -22.20 1.64
C GLU A 122 -1.38 -21.02 0.88
N VAL A 123 -1.34 -19.83 1.51
CA VAL A 123 -0.73 -18.65 0.89
C VAL A 123 0.76 -18.87 0.66
N SER A 124 1.47 -19.48 1.61
CA SER A 124 2.88 -19.87 1.49
C SER A 124 3.10 -20.81 0.30
N ALA A 125 2.22 -21.79 0.10
CA ALA A 125 2.29 -22.68 -1.05
C ALA A 125 2.06 -21.95 -2.39
N ARG A 126 1.16 -20.95 -2.43
CA ARG A 126 0.89 -20.16 -3.64
C ARG A 126 2.01 -19.18 -3.99
N THR A 127 2.58 -18.49 -2.99
CA THR A 127 3.57 -17.44 -3.23
C THR A 127 5.01 -17.95 -3.24
N GLY A 128 5.25 -19.16 -2.71
CA GLY A 128 6.60 -19.70 -2.53
C GLY A 128 7.37 -19.09 -1.35
N VAL A 129 6.76 -18.17 -0.61
CA VAL A 129 7.36 -17.58 0.59
C VAL A 129 7.30 -18.58 1.73
N GLY A 130 8.41 -18.80 2.43
CA GLY A 130 8.47 -19.77 3.54
C GLY A 130 7.49 -19.44 4.67
N ILE A 131 6.77 -20.44 5.18
CA ILE A 131 5.69 -20.26 6.16
C ILE A 131 6.10 -19.47 7.42
N ARG A 132 7.33 -19.62 7.91
CA ARG A 132 7.81 -18.83 9.05
C ARG A 132 7.95 -17.35 8.70
N SER A 133 8.44 -17.03 7.50
CA SER A 133 8.49 -15.66 6.98
C SER A 133 7.07 -15.11 6.77
N CYS A 134 6.14 -15.91 6.21
CA CYS A 134 4.73 -15.51 6.09
C CYS A 134 4.11 -15.13 7.44
N ARG A 135 4.36 -15.93 8.49
CA ARG A 135 3.87 -15.65 9.84
C ARG A 135 4.48 -14.37 10.43
N ARG A 136 5.79 -14.15 10.27
CA ARG A 136 6.46 -12.90 10.69
C ARG A 136 5.82 -11.69 10.02
N GLN A 137 5.73 -11.71 8.69
CA GLN A 137 5.20 -10.60 7.90
C GLN A 137 3.73 -10.31 8.26
N PHE A 138 2.89 -11.33 8.41
CA PHE A 138 1.51 -11.18 8.88
C PHE A 138 1.43 -10.57 10.28
N ASP A 139 2.27 -11.04 11.21
CA ASP A 139 2.32 -10.50 12.57
C ASP A 139 2.82 -9.04 12.58
N ASN A 140 3.73 -8.66 11.67
CA ASN A 140 4.14 -7.27 11.46
C ASN A 140 3.00 -6.41 10.92
N PHE A 141 2.27 -6.85 9.89
CA PHE A 141 1.08 -6.15 9.39
C PHE A 141 0.08 -5.89 10.51
N LYS A 142 -0.20 -6.91 11.32
CA LYS A 142 -1.12 -6.81 12.45
C LYS A 142 -0.61 -5.88 13.54
N ARG A 143 0.70 -5.87 13.80
CA ARG A 143 1.31 -4.99 14.80
C ARG A 143 1.24 -3.53 14.37
N VAL A 144 1.58 -3.24 13.12
CA VAL A 144 1.49 -1.89 12.55
C VAL A 144 0.05 -1.42 12.54
N PHE A 145 -0.88 -2.24 12.03
CA PHE A 145 -2.31 -1.96 12.04
C PHE A 145 -2.82 -1.53 13.42
N LYS A 146 -2.55 -2.34 14.45
CA LYS A 146 -3.00 -2.05 15.82
C LYS A 146 -2.35 -0.81 16.43
N ALA A 147 -1.10 -0.54 16.10
CA ALA A 147 -0.39 0.61 16.64
C ALA A 147 -0.93 1.94 16.10
N VAL A 148 -1.55 1.94 14.92
CA VAL A 148 -2.02 3.15 14.25
C VAL A 148 -3.53 3.24 14.11
N GLU A 149 -4.29 2.22 14.53
CA GLU A 149 -5.76 2.19 14.37
C GLU A 149 -6.47 3.32 15.13
N GLU A 150 -5.88 3.85 16.20
CA GLU A 150 -6.45 4.95 17.02
C GLU A 150 -5.71 6.29 16.82
N LEU A 151 -4.75 6.36 15.90
CA LEU A 151 -3.90 7.54 15.73
C LEU A 151 -4.45 8.48 14.66
N ARG A 152 -4.46 9.77 14.99
CA ARG A 152 -4.81 10.85 14.06
C ARG A 152 -3.66 11.21 13.14
N GLY A 153 -3.99 11.82 12.01
CA GLY A 153 -3.01 12.35 11.05
C GLY A 153 -2.57 11.34 9.99
N PRO A 154 -1.52 11.67 9.22
CA PRO A 154 -1.09 10.85 8.08
C PRO A 154 -0.55 9.48 8.51
N LEU A 155 -1.18 8.39 8.04
CA LEU A 155 -0.82 7.02 8.40
C LEU A 155 0.67 6.70 8.15
N ALA A 156 1.21 7.11 6.99
CA ALA A 156 2.60 6.83 6.66
C ALA A 156 3.59 7.50 7.63
N GLU A 157 3.30 8.73 8.09
CA GLU A 157 4.14 9.45 9.05
C GLU A 157 4.07 8.81 10.43
N ASN A 158 2.86 8.46 10.89
CA ASN A 158 2.66 7.75 12.15
C ASN A 158 3.43 6.41 12.18
N ILE A 159 3.37 5.65 11.09
CA ILE A 159 4.08 4.38 10.95
C ILE A 159 5.60 4.61 10.95
N GLN A 160 6.07 5.60 10.19
CA GLN A 160 7.50 5.95 10.14
C GLN A 160 8.03 6.32 11.53
N GLN A 161 7.32 7.15 12.29
CA GLN A 161 7.76 7.60 13.61
C GLN A 161 7.73 6.48 14.66
N LEU A 162 6.69 5.65 14.67
CA LEU A 162 6.52 4.60 15.68
C LEU A 162 7.40 3.38 15.44
N PHE A 163 7.61 3.03 14.17
CA PHE A 163 8.37 1.85 13.79
C PHE A 163 9.76 2.17 13.22
N LEU A 164 10.13 3.45 13.10
CA LEU A 164 11.42 3.88 12.58
C LEU A 164 11.72 3.31 11.19
N LEU A 165 10.68 3.18 10.36
CA LEU A 165 10.78 2.59 9.03
C LEU A 165 11.21 3.64 8.00
N PRO A 166 11.93 3.23 6.93
CA PRO A 166 12.17 4.11 5.79
C PRO A 166 10.85 4.60 5.18
N PRO A 167 10.80 5.84 4.62
CA PRO A 167 9.56 6.43 4.11
C PRO A 167 8.83 5.56 3.09
N ALA A 168 9.56 4.87 2.21
CA ALA A 168 8.96 3.97 1.21
C ALA A 168 8.20 2.81 1.88
N LEU A 169 8.85 2.10 2.81
CA LEU A 169 8.24 0.97 3.50
C LEU A 169 7.06 1.43 4.38
N ALA A 170 7.16 2.59 5.02
CA ALA A 170 6.06 3.17 5.81
C ALA A 170 4.81 3.46 4.94
N ARG A 171 5.01 3.95 3.70
CA ARG A 171 3.91 4.14 2.73
C ARG A 171 3.26 2.82 2.34
N ASP A 172 4.04 1.76 2.13
CA ASP A 172 3.50 0.47 1.73
C ASP A 172 2.71 -0.17 2.90
N TYR A 173 3.20 -0.05 4.13
CA TYR A 173 2.43 -0.41 5.32
C TYR A 173 1.16 0.43 5.48
N ALA A 174 1.20 1.74 5.20
CA ALA A 174 0.01 2.59 5.22
C ALA A 174 -1.04 2.10 4.21
N ALA A 175 -0.63 1.65 3.02
CA ALA A 175 -1.53 1.02 2.05
C ALA A 175 -2.16 -0.26 2.60
N ILE A 176 -1.37 -1.13 3.25
CA ILE A 176 -1.88 -2.37 3.88
C ILE A 176 -2.93 -2.04 4.96
N VAL A 177 -2.64 -1.06 5.83
CA VAL A 177 -3.57 -0.62 6.87
C VAL A 177 -4.85 -0.05 6.26
N PHE A 178 -4.72 0.84 5.28
CA PHE A 178 -5.85 1.45 4.58
C PHE A 178 -6.78 0.40 3.94
N PHE A 179 -6.19 -0.61 3.28
CA PHE A 179 -6.95 -1.71 2.70
C PHE A 179 -7.60 -2.62 3.74
N ALA A 180 -6.90 -2.92 4.84
CA ALA A 180 -7.44 -3.74 5.92
C ALA A 180 -8.62 -3.07 6.65
N ASN A 181 -8.57 -1.74 6.83
CA ASN A 181 -9.66 -0.94 7.39
C ASN A 181 -10.87 -0.90 6.44
N SER A 182 -10.63 -0.50 5.20
CA SER A 182 -11.68 -0.29 4.20
C SER A 182 -12.27 -1.60 3.63
N ARG A 183 -11.56 -2.72 3.79
CA ARG A 183 -11.93 -4.06 3.28
C ARG A 183 -12.23 -4.08 1.77
N PHE A 184 -11.37 -3.43 0.99
CA PHE A 184 -11.44 -3.51 -0.47
C PHE A 184 -11.34 -4.96 -0.95
N GLU A 185 -12.14 -5.32 -1.94
CA GLU A 185 -12.06 -6.60 -2.64
C GLU A 185 -10.90 -6.56 -3.64
N THR A 186 -9.90 -7.41 -3.40
CA THR A 186 -8.70 -7.53 -4.25
C THR A 186 -8.52 -8.94 -4.82
N GLY A 187 -9.33 -9.91 -4.38
CA GLY A 187 -9.16 -11.34 -4.70
C GLY A 187 -9.93 -11.81 -5.94
N LYS A 188 -10.82 -10.97 -6.51
CA LYS A 188 -11.59 -11.34 -7.70
C LYS A 188 -10.67 -11.58 -8.90
N ARG A 189 -11.00 -12.58 -9.73
CA ARG A 189 -10.23 -12.98 -10.92
C ARG A 189 -9.88 -11.80 -11.83
N ARG A 190 -10.82 -10.86 -12.02
CA ARG A 190 -10.63 -9.66 -12.84
C ARG A 190 -9.57 -8.70 -12.30
N LEU A 191 -9.14 -8.82 -11.05
CA LEU A 191 -8.10 -7.99 -10.43
C LEU A 191 -6.75 -8.72 -10.32
N GLN A 192 -6.63 -9.96 -10.83
CA GLN A 192 -5.40 -10.75 -10.70
C GLN A 192 -4.23 -10.16 -11.49
N PHE A 193 -4.49 -9.36 -12.53
CA PHE A 193 -3.45 -8.67 -13.30
C PHE A 193 -2.80 -7.52 -12.51
N LEU A 194 -3.39 -7.08 -11.40
CA LEU A 194 -2.88 -5.99 -10.58
C LEU A 194 -1.93 -6.51 -9.50
N SER A 195 -0.75 -5.89 -9.42
CA SER A 195 0.28 -6.15 -8.40
C SER A 195 -0.03 -5.48 -7.06
N PHE A 196 0.75 -5.79 -6.02
CA PHE A 196 0.68 -5.03 -4.77
C PHE A 196 1.02 -3.55 -5.01
N ALA A 197 2.05 -3.27 -5.78
CA ALA A 197 2.49 -1.91 -6.09
C ALA A 197 1.38 -1.08 -6.77
N ASP A 198 0.56 -1.69 -7.62
CA ASP A 198 -0.59 -1.03 -8.24
C ASP A 198 -1.62 -0.60 -7.18
N PHE A 199 -2.01 -1.52 -6.29
CA PHE A 199 -2.92 -1.19 -5.20
C PHE A 199 -2.33 -0.21 -4.20
N ALA A 200 -1.05 -0.31 -3.89
CA ALA A 200 -0.36 0.62 -3.01
C ALA A 200 -0.37 2.04 -3.60
N ALA A 201 -0.06 2.20 -4.88
CA ALA A 201 -0.15 3.49 -5.57
C ALA A 201 -1.57 4.07 -5.57
N CYS A 202 -2.59 3.22 -5.79
CA CYS A 202 -4.00 3.62 -5.66
C CYS A 202 -4.33 4.06 -4.23
N ALA A 203 -3.90 3.30 -3.21
CA ALA A 203 -4.09 3.64 -1.80
C ALA A 203 -3.53 5.02 -1.47
N GLN A 204 -2.31 5.29 -1.91
CA GLN A 204 -1.64 6.57 -1.68
C GLN A 204 -2.41 7.72 -2.31
N SER A 205 -2.91 7.55 -3.53
CA SER A 205 -3.71 8.58 -4.17
C SER A 205 -5.06 8.79 -3.47
N MET A 206 -5.71 7.71 -3.03
CA MET A 206 -6.98 7.81 -2.28
C MET A 206 -6.76 8.49 -0.93
N MET A 207 -5.76 8.09 -0.16
CA MET A 207 -5.42 8.76 1.10
C MET A 207 -5.06 10.24 0.87
N GLY A 208 -4.26 10.55 -0.14
CA GLY A 208 -3.83 11.93 -0.43
C GLY A 208 -4.96 12.89 -0.84
N HIS A 209 -6.04 12.40 -1.47
CA HIS A 209 -7.12 13.26 -1.96
C HIS A 209 -8.42 13.14 -1.16
N TRP A 210 -8.70 11.96 -0.59
CA TRP A 210 -9.97 11.66 0.07
C TRP A 210 -9.87 11.72 1.59
N SER A 211 -8.71 11.44 2.19
CA SER A 211 -8.56 11.52 3.64
C SER A 211 -8.50 12.98 4.14
N GLN A 212 -8.98 13.22 5.36
CA GLN A 212 -8.91 14.52 6.03
C GLN A 212 -7.48 14.92 6.42
N GLY A 213 -6.61 13.93 6.71
CA GLY A 213 -5.22 14.15 7.10
C GLY A 213 -4.37 14.89 6.06
N ALA A 214 -4.80 14.89 4.79
CA ALA A 214 -4.14 15.64 3.72
C ALA A 214 -4.54 17.13 3.65
N LEU A 215 -5.66 17.53 4.26
CA LEU A 215 -6.23 18.88 4.11
C LEU A 215 -6.27 19.67 5.43
N ALA A 216 -6.52 18.97 6.55
CA ALA A 216 -6.58 19.57 7.87
C ALA A 216 -6.20 18.51 8.92
N PRO A 217 -4.90 18.31 9.19
CA PRO A 217 -4.41 17.30 10.14
C PRO A 217 -5.05 17.42 11.53
N GLU A 218 -5.40 18.64 11.95
CA GLU A 218 -5.99 18.93 13.26
C GLU A 218 -7.48 18.56 13.37
N ALA A 219 -8.17 18.45 12.23
CA ALA A 219 -9.56 18.03 12.14
C ALA A 219 -9.70 16.56 11.70
N ALA A 220 -8.58 15.83 11.59
CA ALA A 220 -8.58 14.42 11.20
C ALA A 220 -9.17 13.56 12.31
N GLU A 221 -10.25 12.84 11.98
CA GLU A 221 -10.79 11.79 12.84
C GLU A 221 -9.72 10.70 13.09
N PRO A 222 -9.69 10.09 14.30
CA PRO A 222 -8.70 9.07 14.66
C PRO A 222 -8.82 7.78 13.84
N ASP A 223 -10.00 7.51 13.28
CA ASP A 223 -10.14 6.47 12.27
C ASP A 223 -9.50 7.01 10.97
N GLY A 224 -8.37 6.44 10.55
CA GLY A 224 -7.74 6.64 9.23
C GLY A 224 -8.60 6.17 8.04
N ASP A 225 -9.91 6.26 8.18
CA ASP A 225 -10.96 5.91 7.25
C ASP A 225 -11.21 7.05 6.26
N LEU A 226 -11.86 6.68 5.15
CA LEU A 226 -12.44 7.63 4.22
C LEU A 226 -13.51 8.45 4.96
N PRO A 227 -13.43 9.80 5.00
CA PRO A 227 -14.35 10.62 5.77
C PRO A 227 -15.78 10.39 5.32
N LYS A 228 -16.66 10.00 6.26
CA LYS A 228 -18.07 9.72 5.96
C LYS A 228 -18.77 10.91 5.30
N SER A 229 -18.44 12.14 5.70
CA SER A 229 -18.96 13.36 5.08
C SER A 229 -18.55 13.47 3.61
N PHE A 230 -17.25 13.31 3.31
CA PHE A 230 -16.76 13.31 1.93
C PHE A 230 -17.46 12.25 1.08
N LEU A 231 -17.58 11.02 1.59
CA LEU A 231 -18.28 9.92 0.92
C LEU A 231 -19.77 10.24 0.64
N GLN A 232 -20.46 10.85 1.59
CA GLN A 232 -21.84 11.29 1.40
C GLN A 232 -21.96 12.39 0.35
N ASP A 233 -21.04 13.37 0.38
CA ASP A 233 -21.01 14.49 -0.56
C ASP A 233 -20.83 14.02 -2.01
N LEU A 234 -20.17 12.87 -2.27
CA LEU A 234 -19.99 12.32 -3.62
C LEU A 234 -21.31 12.11 -4.37
N LYS A 235 -22.45 11.98 -3.68
CA LYS A 235 -23.77 11.90 -4.31
C LYS A 235 -24.16 13.17 -5.05
N GLU A 236 -23.70 14.33 -4.58
CA GLU A 236 -23.99 15.63 -5.20
C GLU A 236 -23.37 15.72 -6.61
N LEU A 237 -22.29 14.97 -6.87
CA LEU A 237 -21.68 14.89 -8.21
C LEU A 237 -22.62 14.30 -9.27
N LYS A 238 -23.68 13.57 -8.87
CA LYS A 238 -24.69 13.02 -9.80
C LYS A 238 -25.35 14.09 -10.64
N VAL A 239 -25.42 15.33 -10.15
CA VAL A 239 -25.99 16.47 -10.90
C VAL A 239 -25.36 16.59 -12.29
N LEU A 240 -24.06 16.32 -12.43
CA LEU A 240 -23.33 16.40 -13.70
C LEU A 240 -23.87 15.45 -14.79
N VAL A 241 -24.47 14.32 -14.39
CA VAL A 241 -24.96 13.29 -15.31
C VAL A 241 -26.48 13.14 -15.32
N THR A 242 -27.18 13.68 -14.32
CA THR A 242 -28.65 13.71 -14.26
C THR A 242 -29.23 14.95 -14.91
N ASP A 243 -28.55 16.09 -14.81
CA ASP A 243 -28.90 17.30 -15.57
C ASP A 243 -28.42 17.12 -17.02
N LYS A 244 -29.38 17.07 -17.94
CA LYS A 244 -29.11 16.83 -19.36
C LYS A 244 -28.28 17.97 -19.97
N ASP A 245 -28.55 19.21 -19.58
CA ASP A 245 -27.88 20.38 -20.15
C ASP A 245 -26.43 20.44 -19.68
N LEU A 246 -26.17 20.16 -18.40
CA LEU A 246 -24.81 20.04 -17.87
C LEU A 246 -24.04 18.91 -18.55
N LEU A 247 -24.65 17.73 -18.72
CA LEU A 247 -24.00 16.58 -19.36
C LEU A 247 -23.67 16.85 -20.83
N ASP A 248 -24.59 17.49 -21.57
CA ASP A 248 -24.40 17.84 -22.98
C ASP A 248 -23.33 18.92 -23.16
N GLN A 249 -23.29 19.93 -22.28
CA GLN A 249 -22.21 20.93 -22.26
C GLN A 249 -20.86 20.30 -21.90
N HIS A 250 -20.82 19.40 -20.91
CA HIS A 250 -19.60 18.68 -20.53
C HIS A 250 -19.06 17.86 -21.71
N LYS A 251 -19.94 17.12 -22.39
CA LYS A 251 -19.62 16.38 -23.61
C LYS A 251 -19.02 17.30 -24.67
N SER A 252 -19.68 18.42 -24.95
CA SER A 252 -19.24 19.39 -25.97
C SER A 252 -17.82 19.91 -25.68
N LEU A 253 -17.56 20.34 -24.44
CA LEU A 253 -16.25 20.83 -24.03
C LEU A 253 -15.15 19.78 -24.18
N VAL A 254 -15.40 18.55 -23.72
CA VAL A 254 -14.40 17.48 -23.76
C VAL A 254 -14.15 17.00 -25.18
N CYS A 255 -15.20 16.78 -25.97
CA CYS A 255 -15.06 16.37 -27.37
C CYS A 255 -14.35 17.45 -28.19
N SER A 256 -14.72 18.73 -28.03
CA SER A 256 -14.03 19.83 -28.70
C SER A 256 -12.52 19.86 -28.37
N ALA A 257 -12.17 19.67 -27.10
CA ALA A 257 -10.78 19.68 -26.65
C ALA A 257 -9.95 18.49 -27.18
N LEU A 258 -10.58 17.34 -27.44
CA LEU A 258 -9.92 16.09 -27.83
C LEU A 258 -9.98 15.79 -29.33
N ARG A 259 -10.74 16.56 -30.11
CA ARG A 259 -10.87 16.36 -31.56
C ARG A 259 -9.49 16.41 -32.22
N GLY A 260 -9.15 15.32 -32.93
CA GLY A 260 -7.88 15.16 -33.62
C GLY A 260 -6.66 14.88 -32.72
N LYS A 261 -6.85 14.66 -31.41
CA LYS A 261 -5.75 14.41 -30.45
C LYS A 261 -5.70 12.98 -29.91
N ILE A 262 -6.76 12.21 -30.09
CA ILE A 262 -6.87 10.82 -29.65
C ILE A 262 -7.26 9.93 -30.82
N SER A 263 -6.80 8.68 -30.83
CA SER A 263 -7.09 7.74 -31.91
C SER A 263 -8.54 7.23 -31.91
N VAL A 264 -9.19 7.26 -30.75
CA VAL A 264 -10.51 6.66 -30.47
C VAL A 264 -11.61 7.72 -30.33
N TYR A 265 -11.51 8.80 -31.09
CA TYR A 265 -12.39 9.96 -30.95
C TYR A 265 -13.88 9.61 -31.20
N ASN A 266 -14.16 8.80 -32.21
CA ASN A 266 -15.54 8.45 -32.57
C ASN A 266 -16.18 7.57 -31.49
N GLU A 267 -15.42 6.62 -30.94
CA GLU A 267 -15.81 5.75 -29.84
C GLU A 267 -16.05 6.57 -28.57
N LEU A 268 -15.13 7.49 -28.24
CA LEU A 268 -15.32 8.46 -27.14
C LEU A 268 -16.63 9.24 -27.33
N GLU A 269 -16.86 9.83 -28.50
CA GLU A 269 -18.03 10.68 -28.74
C GLU A 269 -19.34 9.89 -28.63
N ALA A 270 -19.36 8.66 -29.12
CA ALA A 270 -20.51 7.76 -29.01
C ALA A 270 -20.76 7.34 -27.55
N ASN A 271 -19.70 6.99 -26.82
CA ASN A 271 -19.79 6.41 -25.48
C ASN A 271 -19.68 7.42 -24.33
N PHE A 272 -19.44 8.71 -24.61
CA PHE A 272 -19.17 9.74 -23.59
C PHE A 272 -20.19 9.72 -22.45
N LYS A 273 -21.48 9.76 -22.76
CA LYS A 273 -22.54 9.80 -21.73
C LYS A 273 -22.55 8.53 -20.87
N ALA A 274 -22.23 7.38 -21.45
CA ALA A 274 -22.15 6.12 -20.72
C ALA A 274 -20.94 6.11 -19.78
N LEU A 275 -19.76 6.51 -20.27
CA LEU A 275 -18.54 6.64 -19.48
C LEU A 275 -18.68 7.68 -18.36
N SER A 276 -19.30 8.84 -18.63
CA SER A 276 -19.54 9.86 -17.60
C SER A 276 -20.43 9.33 -16.48
N ARG A 277 -21.52 8.64 -16.83
CA ARG A 277 -22.39 7.99 -15.84
C ARG A 277 -21.64 6.91 -15.08
N ALA A 278 -20.82 6.10 -15.73
CA ALA A 278 -19.99 5.11 -15.05
C ALA A 278 -19.08 5.77 -14.02
N LEU A 279 -18.27 6.76 -14.43
CA LEU A 279 -17.34 7.48 -13.56
C LEU A 279 -18.05 8.16 -12.38
N VAL A 280 -19.19 8.81 -12.60
CA VAL A 280 -19.93 9.47 -11.51
C VAL A 280 -20.64 8.47 -10.60
N ASN A 281 -21.18 7.39 -11.16
CA ASN A 281 -21.89 6.38 -10.38
C ASN A 281 -20.97 5.53 -9.51
N VAL A 282 -19.69 5.36 -9.86
CA VAL A 282 -18.71 4.73 -8.95
C VAL A 282 -18.69 5.49 -7.63
N GLY A 283 -18.41 6.80 -7.65
CA GLY A 283 -18.41 7.65 -6.46
C GLY A 283 -19.78 7.75 -5.79
N GLY A 284 -20.86 7.88 -6.58
CA GLY A 284 -22.22 7.98 -6.06
C GLY A 284 -22.75 6.73 -5.34
N LYS A 285 -22.07 5.59 -5.44
CA LYS A 285 -22.33 4.38 -4.63
C LYS A 285 -21.56 4.36 -3.31
N LEU A 286 -20.45 5.10 -3.20
CA LEU A 286 -19.59 5.13 -2.02
C LEU A 286 -20.21 6.00 -0.92
N THR A 287 -21.39 5.62 -0.42
CA THR A 287 -22.10 6.40 0.61
C THR A 287 -21.52 6.11 2.00
N HIS A 288 -21.15 4.86 2.22
CA HIS A 288 -20.63 4.36 3.47
C HIS A 288 -19.30 3.66 3.25
N ALA A 289 -18.47 3.58 4.29
CA ALA A 289 -17.18 2.88 4.24
C ALA A 289 -17.32 1.42 3.77
N ARG A 290 -18.44 0.75 4.06
CA ARG A 290 -18.69 -0.62 3.56
C ARG A 290 -18.91 -0.71 2.05
N ASP A 291 -19.35 0.38 1.42
CA ASP A 291 -19.70 0.42 0.00
C ASP A 291 -18.45 0.52 -0.90
N VAL A 292 -17.27 0.78 -0.30
CA VAL A 292 -15.99 0.87 -1.00
C VAL A 292 -15.43 -0.51 -1.38
N ARG A 293 -16.00 -1.59 -0.85
CA ARG A 293 -15.50 -2.95 -1.05
C ARG A 293 -15.27 -3.27 -2.54
N ASP A 294 -16.26 -3.03 -3.39
CA ASP A 294 -16.18 -3.36 -4.82
C ASP A 294 -15.57 -2.22 -5.68
N PHE A 295 -15.00 -1.18 -5.08
CA PHE A 295 -14.50 0.00 -5.80
C PHE A 295 -13.57 -0.33 -6.98
N PHE A 296 -12.53 -1.13 -6.76
CA PHE A 296 -11.58 -1.49 -7.82
C PHE A 296 -12.21 -2.38 -8.90
N VAL A 297 -13.15 -3.22 -8.50
CA VAL A 297 -13.92 -4.07 -9.42
C VAL A 297 -14.80 -3.18 -10.32
N ASP A 298 -15.49 -2.21 -9.73
CA ASP A 298 -16.31 -1.25 -10.44
C ASP A 298 -15.48 -0.38 -11.40
N LEU A 299 -14.27 0.05 -11.03
CA LEU A 299 -13.37 0.75 -11.95
C LEU A 299 -12.99 -0.14 -13.16
N VAL A 300 -12.69 -1.41 -12.92
CA VAL A 300 -12.35 -2.34 -14.00
C VAL A 300 -13.54 -2.56 -14.92
N GLU A 301 -14.68 -2.97 -14.37
CA GLU A 301 -15.86 -3.36 -15.16
C GLU A 301 -16.53 -2.18 -15.87
N LYS A 302 -16.57 -1.00 -15.23
CA LYS A 302 -17.37 0.12 -15.73
C LYS A 302 -16.56 1.11 -16.56
N VAL A 303 -15.22 1.07 -16.49
CA VAL A 303 -14.36 2.03 -17.18
C VAL A 303 -13.24 1.34 -17.95
N ILE A 304 -12.40 0.54 -17.29
CA ILE A 304 -11.20 -0.04 -17.93
C ILE A 304 -11.59 -1.02 -19.05
N GLU A 305 -12.49 -1.96 -18.79
CA GLU A 305 -12.92 -2.95 -19.78
C GLU A 305 -13.60 -2.31 -21.00
N PRO A 306 -14.56 -1.37 -20.84
CA PRO A 306 -15.10 -0.61 -21.97
C PRO A 306 -14.01 0.11 -22.79
N CYS A 307 -13.10 0.84 -22.14
CA CYS A 307 -12.00 1.52 -22.84
C CYS A 307 -11.08 0.52 -23.57
N ARG A 308 -10.79 -0.64 -22.99
CA ARG A 308 -9.99 -1.70 -23.66
C ARG A 308 -10.72 -2.30 -24.85
N SER A 309 -12.03 -2.52 -24.74
CA SER A 309 -12.87 -3.02 -25.84
C SER A 309 -12.85 -2.06 -27.03
N ASP A 310 -12.87 -0.76 -26.76
CA ASP A 310 -12.76 0.31 -27.77
C ASP A 310 -11.30 0.61 -28.16
N LYS A 311 -10.33 -0.19 -27.69
CA LYS A 311 -8.88 -0.11 -28.03
C LYS A 311 -8.23 1.23 -27.68
N TRP A 312 -8.62 1.83 -26.57
CA TRP A 312 -7.98 3.05 -26.08
C TRP A 312 -6.53 2.78 -25.70
N SER A 313 -5.61 3.65 -26.11
CA SER A 313 -4.26 3.61 -25.59
C SER A 313 -4.19 4.22 -24.18
N PRO A 314 -3.15 3.92 -23.38
CA PRO A 314 -2.91 4.61 -22.11
C PRO A 314 -2.78 6.14 -22.28
N GLY A 315 -2.28 6.58 -23.44
CA GLY A 315 -2.20 8.00 -23.82
C GLY A 315 -3.57 8.62 -24.04
N ASP A 316 -4.46 7.94 -24.78
CA ASP A 316 -5.84 8.39 -25.02
C ASP A 316 -6.60 8.50 -23.69
N LEU A 317 -6.51 7.49 -22.83
CA LEU A 317 -7.16 7.50 -21.52
C LEU A 317 -6.67 8.66 -20.65
N ARG A 318 -5.36 8.94 -20.65
CA ARG A 318 -4.78 10.07 -19.90
C ARG A 318 -5.28 11.41 -20.41
N LEU A 319 -5.30 11.61 -21.72
CA LEU A 319 -5.81 12.85 -22.32
C LEU A 319 -7.30 13.03 -22.02
N PHE A 320 -8.09 11.97 -22.17
CA PHE A 320 -9.50 11.98 -21.81
C PHE A 320 -9.72 12.36 -20.35
N LEU A 321 -9.10 11.65 -19.40
CA LEU A 321 -9.30 11.91 -17.97
C LEU A 321 -8.87 13.33 -17.57
N THR A 322 -7.83 13.86 -18.21
CA THR A 322 -7.34 15.23 -17.98
C THR A 322 -8.38 16.26 -18.41
N HIS A 323 -8.87 16.18 -19.65
CA HIS A 323 -9.89 17.11 -20.16
C HIS A 323 -11.25 16.91 -19.51
N TYR A 324 -11.63 15.65 -19.23
CA TYR A 324 -12.85 15.28 -18.54
C TYR A 324 -12.91 15.87 -17.13
N THR A 325 -11.80 15.82 -16.39
CA THR A 325 -11.69 16.37 -15.03
C THR A 325 -11.71 17.90 -15.04
N ALA A 326 -11.05 18.54 -16.01
CA ALA A 326 -10.95 20.00 -16.05
C ALA A 326 -12.24 20.70 -16.51
N ALA A 327 -13.02 20.08 -17.41
CA ALA A 327 -14.15 20.72 -18.07
C ALA A 327 -15.26 21.25 -17.12
N PRO A 328 -15.61 20.59 -15.99
CA PRO A 328 -16.60 21.13 -15.06
C PRO A 328 -16.27 22.49 -14.43
N ARG A 329 -15.01 22.93 -14.48
CA ARG A 329 -14.63 24.31 -14.08
C ARG A 329 -15.28 25.38 -14.96
N SER A 330 -15.59 25.04 -16.21
CA SER A 330 -16.17 25.93 -17.20
C SER A 330 -17.68 25.73 -17.39
N LEU A 331 -18.32 24.85 -16.60
CA LEU A 331 -19.76 24.59 -16.69
C LEU A 331 -20.54 25.56 -15.80
N PRO A 332 -21.38 26.45 -16.38
CA PRO A 332 -22.28 27.29 -15.60
C PRO A 332 -23.26 26.40 -14.81
N GLY A 333 -23.38 26.61 -13.50
CA GLY A 333 -24.33 25.90 -12.65
C GLY A 333 -23.78 24.64 -11.96
N PHE A 334 -22.62 24.11 -12.35
CA PHE A 334 -21.94 23.11 -11.54
C PHE A 334 -21.30 23.80 -10.32
N ARG A 335 -21.69 23.42 -9.09
CA ARG A 335 -21.24 24.09 -7.84
C ARG A 335 -20.33 23.23 -6.96
N HIS A 336 -19.88 22.08 -7.46
CA HIS A 336 -19.13 21.09 -6.70
C HIS A 336 -17.70 20.92 -7.20
N GLN A 337 -17.05 22.00 -7.67
CA GLN A 337 -15.71 21.95 -8.28
C GLN A 337 -14.67 21.32 -7.36
N VAL A 338 -14.59 21.74 -6.10
CA VAL A 338 -13.59 21.24 -5.14
C VAL A 338 -13.80 19.75 -4.87
N LEU A 339 -15.04 19.32 -4.68
CA LEU A 339 -15.39 17.91 -4.47
C LEU A 339 -15.05 17.08 -5.71
N TRP A 340 -15.39 17.58 -6.90
CA TRP A 340 -15.11 16.96 -8.18
C TRP A 340 -13.62 16.75 -8.41
N GLU A 341 -12.80 17.78 -8.17
CA GLU A 341 -11.35 17.71 -8.34
C GLU A 341 -10.72 16.68 -7.42
N ARG A 342 -11.12 16.67 -6.14
CA ARG A 342 -10.65 15.66 -5.17
C ARG A 342 -11.07 14.24 -5.56
N TYR A 343 -12.32 14.07 -5.98
CA TYR A 343 -12.83 12.78 -6.45
C TYR A 343 -12.04 12.30 -7.66
N MET A 344 -11.98 13.12 -8.71
CA MET A 344 -11.37 12.77 -9.98
C MET A 344 -9.86 12.64 -9.91
N ALA A 345 -9.16 13.32 -9.00
CA ALA A 345 -7.73 13.14 -8.82
C ALA A 345 -7.38 11.71 -8.41
N ALA A 346 -8.11 11.15 -7.42
CA ALA A 346 -7.92 9.76 -7.03
C ALA A 346 -8.39 8.78 -8.12
N ILE A 347 -9.57 9.02 -8.72
CA ILE A 347 -10.08 8.15 -9.80
C ILE A 347 -9.12 8.11 -10.98
N THR A 348 -8.60 9.26 -11.40
CA THR A 348 -7.66 9.36 -12.53
C THR A 348 -6.37 8.63 -12.21
N ALA A 349 -5.81 8.82 -11.02
CA ALA A 349 -4.59 8.12 -10.60
C ALA A 349 -4.79 6.60 -10.56
N CYS A 350 -5.91 6.13 -9.99
CA CYS A 350 -6.25 4.72 -9.93
C CYS A 350 -6.44 4.11 -11.33
N LEU A 351 -7.23 4.76 -12.19
CA LEU A 351 -7.46 4.29 -13.56
C LEU A 351 -6.16 4.22 -14.34
N LEU A 352 -5.34 5.27 -14.32
CA LEU A 352 -4.06 5.28 -15.05
C LEU A 352 -3.05 4.29 -14.50
N ARG A 353 -3.10 3.99 -13.19
CA ARG A 353 -2.27 2.94 -12.59
C ARG A 353 -2.73 1.55 -13.01
N MET A 354 -4.04 1.32 -13.07
CA MET A 354 -4.62 0.01 -13.40
C MET A 354 -4.76 -0.23 -14.91
N TYR A 355 -4.55 0.80 -15.74
CA TYR A 355 -4.66 0.71 -17.20
C TYR A 355 -3.32 0.36 -17.82
N HIS A 356 -2.80 -0.82 -17.48
CA HIS A 356 -1.65 -1.45 -18.12
C HIS A 356 -2.00 -2.88 -18.53
N ASP A 357 -1.27 -3.40 -19.53
CA ASP A 357 -1.45 -4.76 -20.05
C ASP A 357 -0.50 -5.74 -19.37
#